data_AF-A0A9D6NLV1-F1
#
_entry.id   AF-A0A9D6NLV1-F1
#
_cell.length_a   1.000
_cell.length_b   1.000
_cell.length_c   1.000
_cell.angle_alpha   90.00
_cell.angle_beta   90.00
_cell.angle_gamma   90.00
#
_symmetry.space_group_name_H-M   'P 1'
#
loop_
_entity.id
_entity.type
_entity.pdbx_description
1 polymer ?
#
loop_
_entity_poly.entity_id
_entity_poly.type
_entity_poly.pdbx_seq_one_letter_code
_entity_poly.pdbx_strand_id
1 'polypeptide(L)'
;MNRTLIALISILAVVTIVAIGEYDLNVSRAIAATRQPSNGCAACHPKLSEQVPEGHAKARLSDVKYCLTCHSLESAASAYAWTRHRNHYAQSPFAGTCWSCHQIDAAGTFKLIGVDGGNQIKATEAEVDKMQLQHVPLLR
;
A
#
# COMPACT_ATOMS: atom_id res chain seq x y z
N MET A 1 -10.92 37.84 40.44
CA MET A 1 -10.20 37.14 39.36
C MET A 1 -10.66 37.71 38.03
N ASN A 2 -9.75 38.27 37.23
CA ASN A 2 -10.11 39.15 36.11
C ASN A 2 -10.49 38.32 34.88
N ARG A 3 -11.69 38.53 34.31
CA ARG A 3 -12.22 37.71 33.21
C ARG A 3 -11.32 37.76 31.96
N THR A 4 -10.62 38.87 31.77
CA THR A 4 -9.60 39.07 30.72
C THR A 4 -8.36 38.19 30.89
N LEU A 5 -7.95 37.91 32.14
CA LEU A 5 -6.79 37.05 32.43
C LEU A 5 -7.10 35.59 32.03
N ILE A 6 -8.33 35.13 32.28
CA ILE A 6 -8.75 33.75 31.97
C ILE A 6 -8.76 33.51 30.46
N ALA A 7 -9.29 34.46 29.68
CA ALA A 7 -9.34 34.36 28.23
C ALA A 7 -7.95 34.30 27.57
N LEU A 8 -6.99 35.10 28.07
CA LEU A 8 -5.62 35.09 27.57
C LEU A 8 -4.92 33.75 27.83
N ILE A 9 -5.11 33.15 29.01
CA ILE A 9 -4.53 31.85 29.36
C ILE A 9 -5.09 30.74 28.45
N SER A 10 -6.39 30.76 28.18
CA SER A 10 -7.03 29.76 27.31
C SER A 10 -6.53 29.84 25.86
N ILE A 11 -6.37 31.04 25.31
CA ILE A 11 -5.84 31.22 23.94
C ILE A 11 -4.39 30.76 23.88
N LEU A 12 -3.58 31.14 24.86
CA LEU A 12 -2.17 30.75 24.90
C LEU A 12 -2.04 29.22 24.92
N ALA A 13 -2.82 28.53 25.76
CA ALA A 13 -2.80 27.07 25.87
C ALA A 13 -3.15 26.36 24.55
N VAL A 14 -4.13 26.86 23.80
CA VAL A 14 -4.50 26.29 22.49
C VAL A 14 -3.36 26.49 21.49
N VAL A 15 -2.74 27.67 21.46
CA VAL A 15 -1.60 27.95 20.55
C VAL A 15 -0.41 27.06 20.90
N THR A 16 -0.10 26.84 22.18
CA THR A 16 0.99 25.94 22.56
C THR A 16 0.70 24.50 22.18
N ILE A 17 -0.53 24.01 22.35
CA ILE A 17 -0.90 22.63 21.97
C ILE A 17 -0.75 22.43 20.45
N VAL A 18 -1.20 23.39 19.65
CA VAL A 18 -1.05 23.32 18.18
C VAL A 18 0.44 23.38 17.77
N ALA A 19 1.25 24.22 18.41
CA ALA A 19 2.67 24.33 18.10
C ALA A 19 3.49 23.09 18.53
N ILE A 20 3.11 22.41 19.61
CA ILE A 20 3.79 21.19 20.07
C ILE A 20 3.37 19.96 19.25
N GLY A 21 2.15 19.96 18.68
CA GLY A 21 1.62 18.86 17.85
C GLY A 21 2.36 18.62 16.53
N GLU A 22 3.18 19.56 16.06
CA GLU A 22 3.98 19.41 14.83
C GLU A 22 5.45 18.99 15.07
N TYR A 23 5.89 18.87 16.33
CA TYR A 23 7.25 18.48 16.69
C TYR A 23 7.36 16.97 17.00
N ASP A 24 7.14 16.13 15.98
CA ASP A 24 7.50 14.71 16.03
C ASP A 24 8.97 14.55 15.60
N LEU A 25 9.90 15.02 16.45
CA LEU A 25 11.34 14.85 16.27
C LEU A 25 11.79 13.54 16.92
N ASN A 26 12.11 12.55 16.07
CA ASN A 26 12.67 11.23 16.38
C ASN A 26 11.68 10.07 16.47
N VAL A 27 10.97 9.82 15.38
CA VAL A 27 10.82 8.43 14.95
C VAL A 27 12.20 8.00 14.45
N SER A 28 12.94 7.30 15.31
CA SER A 28 14.10 6.49 14.94
C SER A 28 13.77 5.77 13.64
N ARG A 29 14.40 6.22 12.54
CA ARG A 29 14.36 5.54 11.26
C ARG A 29 15.16 4.25 11.45
N ALA A 30 14.55 3.27 12.11
CA ALA A 30 15.00 1.90 12.07
C ALA A 30 15.24 1.62 10.60
N ILE A 31 16.48 1.29 10.26
CA ILE A 31 16.85 0.88 8.91
C ILE A 31 16.05 -0.40 8.70
N ALA A 32 14.85 -0.25 8.14
CA ALA A 32 14.00 -1.37 7.77
C ALA A 32 14.90 -2.23 6.90
N ALA A 33 15.17 -3.44 7.38
CA ALA A 33 15.92 -4.41 6.62
C ALA A 33 15.09 -4.66 5.37
N THR A 34 15.44 -3.99 4.27
CA THR A 34 14.73 -4.08 3.00
C THR A 34 14.66 -5.55 2.63
N ARG A 35 13.49 -6.17 2.83
CA ARG A 35 13.20 -7.48 2.26
C ARG A 35 13.49 -7.35 0.78
N GLN A 36 14.47 -8.10 0.27
CA GLN A 36 14.84 -8.01 -1.14
C GLN A 36 13.58 -8.15 -1.99
N PRO A 37 13.43 -7.33 -3.05
CA PRO A 37 12.24 -7.39 -3.88
C PRO A 37 12.14 -8.80 -4.45
N SER A 38 11.05 -9.48 -4.10
CA SER A 38 10.55 -10.57 -4.91
C SER A 38 10.37 -10.00 -6.34
N ASN A 39 10.48 -10.82 -7.38
CA ASN A 39 10.26 -10.35 -8.76
C ASN A 39 8.78 -10.02 -9.05
N GLY A 40 8.03 -9.54 -8.05
CA GLY A 40 6.60 -9.29 -8.06
C GLY A 40 5.84 -10.50 -8.61
N CYS A 41 4.98 -10.24 -9.60
CA CYS A 41 4.22 -11.28 -10.27
C CYS A 41 5.11 -12.35 -10.93
N ALA A 42 6.31 -12.00 -11.40
CA ALA A 42 7.21 -12.93 -12.06
C ALA A 42 7.82 -13.98 -11.12
N ALA A 43 7.72 -13.78 -9.80
CA ALA A 43 8.14 -14.79 -8.82
C ALA A 43 7.27 -16.07 -8.90
N CYS A 44 5.98 -15.94 -9.23
CA CYS A 44 5.06 -17.06 -9.37
C CYS A 44 4.60 -17.28 -10.83
N HIS A 45 4.66 -16.26 -11.67
CA HIS A 45 4.19 -16.27 -13.05
C HIS A 45 5.32 -15.88 -14.01
N PRO A 46 6.23 -16.81 -14.37
CA PRO A 46 7.39 -16.50 -15.21
C PRO A 46 7.02 -15.95 -16.60
N LYS A 47 5.78 -16.19 -17.04
CA LYS A 47 5.20 -15.62 -18.26
C LYS A 47 3.86 -14.97 -17.96
N LEU A 48 3.89 -13.69 -17.59
CA LEU A 48 2.68 -12.95 -17.21
C LEU A 48 1.64 -12.91 -18.34
N SER A 49 2.08 -12.87 -19.61
CA SER A 49 1.20 -12.94 -20.78
C SER A 49 0.32 -14.18 -20.86
N GLU A 50 0.73 -15.30 -20.23
CA GLU A 50 -0.07 -16.53 -20.18
C GLU A 50 -1.16 -16.47 -19.09
N GLN A 51 -1.07 -15.53 -18.16
CA GLN A 51 -2.03 -15.34 -17.06
C GLN A 51 -3.16 -14.36 -17.41
N VAL A 52 -3.12 -13.83 -18.62
CA VAL A 52 -3.98 -12.74 -19.07
C VAL A 52 -5.22 -13.35 -19.73
N PRO A 53 -6.45 -12.98 -19.27
CA PRO A 53 -7.67 -13.56 -19.79
C PRO A 53 -7.84 -13.37 -21.30
N GLU A 54 -8.68 -14.21 -21.90
CA GLU A 54 -9.10 -14.02 -23.29
C GLU A 54 -9.70 -12.62 -23.51
N GLY A 55 -9.50 -12.06 -24.70
CA GLY A 55 -9.91 -10.70 -25.05
C GLY A 55 -8.94 -9.58 -24.65
N HIS A 56 -7.87 -9.87 -23.89
CA HIS A 56 -6.82 -8.90 -23.58
C HIS A 56 -5.64 -8.98 -24.56
N ALA A 57 -4.96 -7.84 -24.78
CA ALA A 57 -3.73 -7.80 -25.56
C ALA A 57 -2.60 -8.55 -24.83
N LYS A 58 -2.14 -9.67 -25.41
CA LYS A 58 -1.10 -10.53 -24.80
C LYS A 58 0.33 -10.09 -25.12
N ALA A 59 0.53 -9.28 -26.15
CA ALA A 59 1.86 -8.94 -26.64
C ALA A 59 2.55 -7.93 -25.70
N ARG A 60 3.74 -8.31 -25.18
CA ARG A 60 4.65 -7.49 -24.36
C ARG A 60 4.19 -7.18 -22.93
N LEU A 61 3.35 -8.02 -22.33
CA LEU A 61 3.09 -7.95 -20.89
C LEU A 61 4.28 -8.54 -20.11
N SER A 62 5.41 -7.84 -20.12
CA SER A 62 6.52 -8.10 -19.20
C SER A 62 6.26 -7.47 -17.83
N ASP A 63 5.49 -6.37 -17.80
CA ASP A 63 5.35 -5.51 -16.63
C ASP A 63 3.88 -5.30 -16.29
N VAL A 64 3.57 -5.31 -14.99
CA VAL A 64 2.23 -5.10 -14.46
C VAL A 64 1.69 -3.69 -14.75
N LYS A 65 2.58 -2.70 -14.96
CA LYS A 65 2.20 -1.30 -15.23
C LYS A 65 1.24 -1.15 -16.41
N TYR A 66 1.33 -2.01 -17.43
CA TYR A 66 0.43 -1.94 -18.59
C TYR A 66 -1.00 -2.33 -18.25
N CYS A 67 -1.20 -3.20 -17.25
CA CYS A 67 -2.54 -3.52 -16.76
C CYS A 67 -3.21 -2.28 -16.16
N LEU A 68 -2.43 -1.40 -15.53
CA LEU A 68 -2.95 -0.20 -14.85
C LEU A 68 -3.48 0.86 -15.81
N THR A 69 -3.07 0.85 -17.09
CA THR A 69 -3.62 1.76 -18.09
C THR A 69 -5.13 1.59 -18.23
N CYS A 70 -5.61 0.34 -18.26
CA CYS A 70 -7.04 0.04 -18.35
C CYS A 70 -7.67 -0.19 -16.97
N HIS A 71 -6.93 -0.68 -15.98
CA HIS A 71 -7.43 -1.00 -14.65
C HIS A 71 -7.04 0.05 -13.59
N SER A 72 -7.01 1.33 -13.95
CA SER A 72 -6.82 2.43 -13.00
C SER A 72 -8.05 2.63 -12.11
N LEU A 73 -7.97 3.54 -11.12
CA LEU A 73 -9.13 3.93 -10.32
C LEU A 73 -10.12 4.81 -11.09
N GLU A 74 -9.68 5.43 -12.18
CA GLU A 74 -10.45 6.40 -12.98
C GLU A 74 -11.03 5.78 -14.26
N SER A 75 -10.61 4.57 -14.60
CA SER A 75 -11.09 3.84 -15.77
C SER A 75 -12.42 3.15 -15.51
N ALA A 76 -13.16 2.84 -16.58
CA ALA A 76 -14.39 2.08 -16.52
C ALA A 76 -14.17 0.59 -16.18
N ALA A 77 -12.96 0.05 -16.39
CA ALA A 77 -12.67 -1.32 -15.99
C ALA A 77 -12.50 -1.41 -14.47
N SER A 78 -12.78 -2.59 -13.90
CA SER A 78 -12.57 -2.80 -12.46
C SER A 78 -11.12 -2.51 -12.06
N ALA A 79 -10.93 -1.81 -10.95
CA ALA A 79 -9.61 -1.43 -10.46
C ALA A 79 -8.69 -2.64 -10.29
N TYR A 80 -7.42 -2.49 -10.68
CA TYR A 80 -6.45 -3.59 -10.70
C TYR A 80 -6.30 -4.28 -9.34
N ALA A 81 -6.21 -3.49 -8.26
CA ALA A 81 -6.08 -3.98 -6.90
C ALA A 81 -7.26 -4.90 -6.50
N TRP A 82 -8.49 -4.49 -6.83
CA TRP A 82 -9.68 -5.28 -6.55
C TRP A 82 -9.64 -6.63 -7.28
N THR A 83 -9.42 -6.61 -8.60
CA THR A 83 -9.42 -7.83 -9.41
C THR A 83 -8.30 -8.79 -9.00
N ARG A 84 -7.10 -8.28 -8.71
CA ARG A 84 -5.97 -9.15 -8.32
C ARG A 84 -6.12 -9.70 -6.91
N HIS A 85 -6.47 -8.87 -5.93
CA HIS A 85 -6.68 -9.36 -4.56
C HIS A 85 -7.79 -10.40 -4.54
N ARG A 86 -8.94 -10.12 -5.16
CA ARG A 86 -10.04 -11.08 -5.23
C ARG A 86 -9.62 -12.41 -5.85
N ASN A 87 -8.90 -12.38 -6.97
CA ASN A 87 -8.51 -13.62 -7.66
C ASN A 87 -7.49 -14.46 -6.87
N HIS A 88 -6.52 -13.82 -6.20
CA HIS A 88 -5.55 -14.56 -5.40
C HIS A 88 -6.17 -15.07 -4.09
N TYR A 89 -6.92 -14.23 -3.36
CA TYR A 89 -7.55 -14.65 -2.10
C TYR A 89 -8.73 -15.61 -2.29
N ALA A 90 -9.33 -15.68 -3.48
CA ALA A 90 -10.33 -16.71 -3.80
C ALA A 90 -9.72 -18.10 -4.01
N GLN A 91 -8.40 -18.19 -4.29
CA GLN A 91 -7.71 -19.46 -4.41
C GLN A 91 -7.35 -19.97 -3.02
N SER A 92 -7.75 -21.21 -2.69
CA SER A 92 -7.38 -21.86 -1.44
C SER A 92 -6.54 -23.11 -1.74
N PRO A 93 -5.31 -23.21 -1.19
CA PRO A 93 -4.61 -22.19 -0.39
C PRO A 93 -3.89 -21.16 -1.27
N PHE A 94 -4.04 -19.87 -0.99
CA PHE A 94 -3.11 -18.85 -1.48
C PHE A 94 -1.85 -18.85 -0.61
N ALA A 95 -0.71 -19.23 -1.19
CA ALA A 95 0.56 -19.33 -0.47
C ALA A 95 1.29 -17.99 -0.31
N GLY A 96 0.76 -16.89 -0.86
CA GLY A 96 1.41 -15.59 -0.85
C GLY A 96 1.01 -14.68 0.31
N THR A 97 1.74 -13.58 0.44
CA THR A 97 1.54 -12.51 1.42
C THR A 97 1.42 -11.18 0.68
N CYS A 98 1.14 -10.07 1.39
CA CYS A 98 1.21 -8.74 0.77
C CYS A 98 2.59 -8.51 0.11
N TRP A 99 3.64 -9.06 0.69
CA TRP A 99 5.04 -8.98 0.24
C TRP A 99 5.35 -9.82 -1.01
N SER A 100 4.42 -10.67 -1.45
CA SER A 100 4.57 -11.39 -2.72
C SER A 100 4.43 -10.48 -3.93
N CYS A 101 3.69 -9.37 -3.80
CA CYS A 101 3.41 -8.44 -4.89
C CYS A 101 3.90 -7.02 -4.59
N HIS A 102 4.01 -6.66 -3.31
CA HIS A 102 4.34 -5.30 -2.90
C HIS A 102 5.69 -5.21 -2.20
N GLN A 103 6.23 -4.00 -2.21
CA GLN A 103 7.43 -3.61 -1.48
C GLN A 103 7.21 -2.26 -0.81
N ILE A 104 7.98 -1.99 0.25
CA ILE A 104 8.18 -0.63 0.78
C ILE A 104 9.52 -0.12 0.26
N ASP A 105 9.53 1.05 -0.38
CA ASP A 105 10.80 1.68 -0.77
C ASP A 105 11.45 2.46 0.37
N ALA A 106 12.67 2.98 0.14
CA ALA A 106 13.43 3.72 1.14
C ALA A 106 12.71 4.99 1.66
N ALA A 107 11.68 5.47 0.97
CA ALA A 107 10.85 6.59 1.40
C ALA A 107 9.63 6.15 2.22
N GLY A 108 9.51 4.87 2.59
CA GLY A 108 8.35 4.34 3.32
C GLY A 108 7.10 4.22 2.44
N THR A 109 7.28 4.12 1.12
CA THR A 109 6.15 4.03 0.17
C THR A 109 5.86 2.57 -0.13
N PHE A 110 4.70 2.09 0.33
CA PHE A 110 4.17 0.78 -0.01
C PHE A 110 3.58 0.81 -1.41
N LYS A 111 4.15 0.02 -2.31
CA LYS A 111 3.84 0.03 -3.74
C LYS A 111 3.94 -1.35 -4.37
N LEU A 112 3.29 -1.51 -5.51
CA LEU A 112 3.34 -2.71 -6.34
C LEU A 112 4.69 -2.81 -7.05
N ILE A 113 5.31 -3.99 -7.02
CA ILE A 113 6.60 -4.23 -7.68
C ILE A 113 6.43 -4.12 -9.20
N GLY A 114 7.36 -3.43 -9.87
CA GLY A 114 7.33 -3.23 -11.32
C GLY A 114 6.38 -2.13 -11.80
N VAL A 115 5.90 -1.27 -10.89
CA VAL A 115 5.05 -0.11 -11.21
C VAL A 115 5.66 1.15 -10.61
N ASP A 116 5.92 2.13 -11.47
CA ASP A 116 6.31 3.48 -11.08
C ASP A 116 5.08 4.40 -11.11
N GLY A 117 4.89 5.21 -10.07
CA GLY A 117 3.90 6.31 -10.06
C GLY A 117 2.42 5.92 -9.98
N GLY A 118 2.09 4.67 -9.62
CA GLY A 118 0.72 4.18 -9.43
C GLY A 118 0.26 4.15 -7.96
N ASN A 119 -0.95 3.62 -7.71
CA ASN A 119 -1.59 3.43 -6.39
C ASN A 119 -0.61 3.01 -5.29
N GLN A 120 -0.14 3.99 -4.52
CA GLN A 120 0.87 3.83 -3.49
C GLN A 120 0.41 4.54 -2.22
N ILE A 121 0.75 3.99 -1.07
CA ILE A 121 0.41 4.56 0.23
C ILE A 121 1.66 4.65 1.09
N LYS A 122 1.65 5.55 2.07
CA LYS A 122 2.63 5.51 3.15
C LYS A 122 2.20 4.41 4.12
N ALA A 123 3.12 3.48 4.37
CA ALA A 123 2.93 2.43 5.35
C ALA A 123 4.29 1.92 5.82
N THR A 124 4.31 1.42 7.05
CA THR A 124 5.40 0.67 7.66
C THR A 124 5.20 -0.82 7.46
N GLU A 125 6.25 -1.62 7.63
CA GLU A 125 6.14 -3.09 7.56
C GLU A 125 5.15 -3.63 8.59
N ALA A 126 5.18 -3.09 9.82
CA ALA A 126 4.29 -3.50 10.90
C ALA A 126 2.81 -3.25 10.57
N GLU A 127 2.50 -2.13 9.90
CA GLU A 127 1.13 -1.82 9.48
C GLU A 127 0.66 -2.80 8.39
N VAL A 128 1.50 -3.11 7.41
CA VAL A 128 1.16 -4.06 6.33
C VAL A 128 1.00 -5.48 6.88
N ASP A 129 1.90 -5.93 7.77
CA ASP A 129 1.80 -7.23 8.42
C ASP A 129 0.49 -7.35 9.22
N LYS A 130 0.06 -6.27 9.89
CA LYS A 130 -1.23 -6.22 10.60
C LYS A 130 -2.43 -6.35 9.64
N MET A 131 -2.39 -5.72 8.46
CA MET A 131 -3.47 -5.85 7.46
C MET A 131 -3.63 -7.30 6.98
N GLN A 132 -2.53 -8.03 6.85
CA GLN A 132 -2.54 -9.41 6.44
C GLN A 132 -3.15 -10.33 7.50
N LEU A 133 -2.86 -10.09 8.78
CA LEU A 133 -3.45 -10.84 9.89
C LEU A 133 -4.97 -10.63 10.00
N GLN A 134 -5.48 -9.49 9.53
CA GLN A 134 -6.92 -9.20 9.53
C GLN A 134 -7.69 -9.92 8.40
N HIS A 135 -6.99 -10.56 7.46
CA HIS A 135 -7.59 -11.45 6.46
C HIS A 135 -7.83 -12.87 7.01
N VAL A 136 -8.08 -13.00 8.32
CA VAL A 136 -8.70 -14.24 8.86
C VAL A 136 -9.94 -14.49 8.01
N PRO A 137 -10.07 -15.67 7.37
CA PRO A 137 -11.22 -15.95 6.55
C PRO A 137 -12.45 -15.67 7.41
N LEU A 138 -13.31 -14.75 6.97
CA LEU A 138 -14.68 -14.76 7.41
C LEU A 138 -15.19 -16.16 7.02
N LEU A 139 -15.19 -17.04 8.01
CA LEU A 139 -15.63 -18.42 7.89
C LEU A 139 -16.99 -18.38 7.21
N ARG A 140 -17.09 -19.15 6.13
CA ARG A 140 -18.31 -19.38 5.37
C ARG A 140 -19.45 -19.83 6.27
#